data_AF-A0A7K1LRE3-F1
#
_entry.id   AF-A0A7K1LRE3-F1
#
_cell.length_a   1.000
_cell.length_b   1.000
_cell.length_c   1.000
_cell.angle_alpha   90.00
_cell.angle_beta   90.00
_cell.angle_gamma   90.00
#
_symmetry.space_group_name_H-M   'P 1'
#
loop_
_entity.id
_entity.type
_entity.pdbx_description
1 polymer ?
#
loop_
_entity_poly.entity_id
_entity_poly.type
_entity_poly.pdbx_seq_one_letter_code
_entity_poly.pdbx_strand_id
1 'polypeptide(L)'
;MASTGNTLLALITGAAIGAGIGLLYAPDSGDKTRKKLKKDAKEAQGRLNKRYHETSSNLSEKARKAKTDFEARLEETLSTASHKADDILASMETKLEELRKQNAKLQKDKPGKSGSTPDKAVV
;
A
#
# COMPACT_ATOMS: atom_id res chain seq x y z
N MET A 1 -21.95 15.14 -2.05
CA MET A 1 -22.02 13.66 -2.00
C MET A 1 -20.77 13.00 -2.62
N ALA A 2 -19.55 13.50 -2.38
CA ALA A 2 -18.32 12.94 -2.93
C ALA A 2 -17.66 11.87 -2.02
N SER A 3 -18.08 11.78 -0.76
CA SER A 3 -17.44 10.95 0.27
C SER A 3 -17.81 9.46 0.20
N THR A 4 -19.05 9.11 -0.19
CA THR A 4 -19.48 7.71 -0.25
C THR A 4 -18.71 6.89 -1.29
N GLY A 5 -18.39 7.49 -2.44
CA GLY A 5 -17.60 6.85 -3.49
C GLY A 5 -16.18 6.54 -3.03
N ASN A 6 -15.52 7.49 -2.37
CA ASN A 6 -14.18 7.30 -1.80
C ASN A 6 -14.16 6.24 -0.69
N THR A 7 -15.16 6.20 0.19
CA THR A 7 -15.24 5.17 1.24
C THR A 7 -15.44 3.77 0.67
N LEU A 8 -16.29 3.62 -0.36
CA LEU A 8 -16.49 2.34 -1.03
C LEU A 8 -15.21 1.87 -1.75
N LEU A 9 -14.53 2.79 -2.45
CA LEU A 9 -13.23 2.52 -3.06
C LEU A 9 -12.19 2.11 -2.02
N ALA A 10 -12.09 2.83 -0.91
CA ALA A 10 -11.17 2.51 0.19
C ALA A 10 -11.47 1.12 0.78
N LEU A 11 -12.75 0.78 0.97
CA LEU A 11 -13.15 -0.53 1.48
C LEU A 11 -12.80 -1.66 0.52
N ILE A 12 -13.12 -1.52 -0.78
CA ILE A 12 -12.79 -2.53 -1.80
C ILE A 12 -11.28 -2.69 -1.91
N THR A 13 -10.54 -1.58 -1.91
CA THR A 13 -9.07 -1.58 -1.97
C THR A 13 -8.48 -2.28 -0.75
N GLY A 14 -8.95 -1.93 0.46
CA GLY A 14 -8.52 -2.57 1.70
C GLY A 14 -8.84 -4.07 1.73
N ALA A 15 -10.04 -4.46 1.30
CA ALA A 15 -10.45 -5.86 1.20
C ALA A 15 -9.60 -6.64 0.18
N ALA A 16 -9.29 -6.03 -0.98
CA ALA A 16 -8.45 -6.65 -2.00
C ALA A 16 -7.01 -6.85 -1.51
N ILE A 17 -6.42 -5.86 -0.83
CA ILE A 17 -5.10 -5.99 -0.21
C ILE A 17 -5.11 -7.09 0.86
N GLY A 18 -6.10 -7.08 1.75
CA GLY A 18 -6.22 -8.08 2.82
C GLY A 18 -6.41 -9.49 2.28
N ALA A 19 -7.30 -9.68 1.30
CA ALA A 19 -7.50 -10.96 0.64
C ALA A 19 -6.27 -11.39 -0.16
N GLY A 20 -5.57 -10.45 -0.79
CA GLY A 20 -4.30 -10.69 -1.49
C GLY A 20 -3.23 -11.23 -0.54
N ILE A 21 -2.99 -10.53 0.58
CA ILE A 21 -2.04 -10.98 1.61
C ILE A 21 -2.46 -12.34 2.20
N GLY A 22 -3.76 -12.51 2.51
CA GLY A 22 -4.27 -13.77 3.06
C GLY A 22 -4.12 -14.96 2.09
N LEU A 23 -4.37 -14.75 0.80
CA LEU A 23 -4.22 -15.77 -0.23
C LEU A 23 -2.75 -16.09 -0.50
N LEU A 24 -1.85 -15.09 -0.45
CA LEU A 24 -0.41 -15.30 -0.57
C LEU A 24 0.17 -16.04 0.64
N TYR A 25 -0.34 -15.76 1.85
CA TYR A 25 0.09 -16.44 3.06
C TYR A 25 -0.39 -17.91 3.09
N ALA A 26 -1.61 -18.18 2.62
CA ALA A 26 -2.20 -19.51 2.60
C ALA A 26 -2.78 -19.85 1.22
N PRO A 27 -1.92 -20.27 0.26
CA PRO A 27 -2.37 -20.62 -1.08
C PRO A 27 -3.03 -21.99 -1.10
N ASP A 28 -4.21 -22.05 -1.72
CA ASP A 28 -4.94 -23.28 -2.02
C ASP A 28 -4.92 -23.54 -3.53
N SER A 29 -5.06 -24.80 -3.95
CA SER A 29 -5.11 -25.13 -5.39
C SER A 29 -6.32 -24.45 -6.07
N GLY A 30 -6.13 -23.87 -7.25
CA GLY A 30 -7.16 -23.07 -7.93
C GLY A 30 -8.49 -23.79 -8.18
N ASP A 31 -8.46 -25.11 -8.44
CA ASP A 31 -9.68 -25.92 -8.62
C ASP A 31 -10.48 -26.05 -7.32
N LYS A 32 -9.77 -26.17 -6.19
CA LYS A 32 -10.37 -26.18 -4.85
C LYS A 32 -10.93 -24.80 -4.52
N THR A 33 -10.19 -23.73 -4.80
CA THR A 33 -10.63 -22.34 -4.55
C THR A 33 -11.91 -22.00 -5.30
N ARG A 34 -12.03 -22.36 -6.60
CA ARG A 34 -13.25 -22.12 -7.39
C ARG A 34 -14.45 -22.90 -6.87
N LYS A 35 -14.26 -24.17 -6.45
CA LYS A 35 -15.33 -24.98 -5.85
C LYS A 35 -15.76 -24.42 -4.49
N LYS A 36 -14.79 -24.08 -3.63
CA LYS A 36 -15.03 -23.48 -2.31
C LYS A 36 -15.77 -22.16 -2.44
N LEU A 37 -15.32 -21.24 -3.30
CA LEU A 37 -15.96 -19.94 -3.49
C LEU A 37 -17.44 -20.06 -3.85
N LYS A 38 -17.81 -20.97 -4.76
CA LYS A 38 -19.22 -21.20 -5.13
C LYS A 38 -20.05 -21.72 -3.97
N LYS A 39 -19.53 -22.67 -3.20
CA LYS A 39 -20.21 -23.24 -2.03
C LYS A 39 -20.35 -22.20 -0.92
N ASP A 40 -19.25 -21.55 -0.58
CA ASP A 40 -19.16 -20.61 0.54
C ASP A 40 -19.94 -19.34 0.26
N ALA A 41 -20.01 -18.86 -0.99
CA ALA A 41 -20.86 -17.72 -1.36
C ALA A 41 -22.34 -18.01 -1.11
N LYS A 42 -22.83 -19.19 -1.54
CA LYS A 42 -24.23 -19.59 -1.37
C LYS A 42 -24.58 -19.75 0.12
N GLU A 43 -23.71 -20.39 0.89
CA GLU A 43 -23.92 -20.55 2.32
C GLU A 43 -23.78 -19.22 3.08
N ALA A 44 -22.81 -18.38 2.73
CA ALA A 44 -22.61 -17.07 3.34
C ALA A 44 -23.83 -16.18 3.14
N GLN A 45 -24.41 -16.12 1.93
CA GLN A 45 -25.62 -15.35 1.67
C GLN A 45 -26.76 -15.76 2.61
N GLY A 46 -27.02 -17.06 2.77
CA GLY A 46 -28.04 -17.57 3.69
C GLY A 46 -27.77 -17.24 5.16
N ARG A 47 -26.51 -17.43 5.60
CA ARG A 47 -26.10 -17.13 6.99
C ARG A 47 -26.13 -15.64 7.29
N LEU A 48 -25.70 -14.80 6.36
CA LEU A 48 -25.69 -13.36 6.50
C LEU A 48 -27.10 -12.82 6.64
N ASN A 49 -28.03 -13.27 5.80
CA ASN A 49 -29.42 -12.83 5.89
C ASN A 49 -30.02 -13.14 7.28
N LYS A 50 -29.79 -14.36 7.78
CA LYS A 50 -30.26 -14.77 9.10
C LYS A 50 -29.60 -13.97 10.24
N ARG A 51 -28.27 -13.87 10.23
CA ARG A 51 -27.53 -13.17 11.31
C ARG A 51 -27.70 -11.66 11.28
N TYR A 52 -27.88 -11.06 10.10
CA TYR A 52 -28.15 -9.64 9.98
C TYR A 52 -29.45 -9.27 10.69
N HIS A 53 -30.52 -10.04 10.45
CA HIS A 53 -31.79 -9.85 11.13
C HIS A 53 -31.70 -10.07 12.65
N GLU A 54 -30.96 -11.09 13.10
CA GLU A 54 -30.84 -11.42 14.53
C GLU A 54 -29.87 -10.51 15.31
N THR A 55 -28.85 -9.94 14.66
CA THR A 55 -27.69 -9.32 15.36
C THR A 55 -27.57 -7.81 15.14
N SER A 56 -28.43 -7.19 14.32
CA SER A 56 -28.33 -5.76 13.98
C SER A 56 -28.24 -4.83 15.20
N SER A 57 -29.02 -5.08 16.27
CA SER A 57 -29.01 -4.21 17.46
C SER A 57 -27.68 -4.29 18.24
N ASN A 58 -27.17 -5.50 18.48
CA ASN A 58 -25.93 -5.72 19.25
C ASN A 58 -24.67 -5.38 18.44
N LEU A 59 -24.75 -5.46 17.12
CA LEU A 59 -23.65 -5.14 16.23
C LEU A 59 -23.35 -3.64 16.23
N SER A 60 -24.39 -2.79 16.28
CA SER A 60 -24.22 -1.33 16.28
C SER A 60 -23.41 -0.85 17.49
N GLU A 61 -23.69 -1.37 18.69
CA GLU A 61 -22.95 -0.99 19.90
C GLU A 61 -21.50 -1.48 19.89
N LYS A 62 -21.27 -2.74 19.51
CA LYS A 62 -19.91 -3.29 19.38
C LYS A 62 -19.11 -2.57 18.30
N ALA A 63 -19.74 -2.24 17.18
CA ALA A 63 -19.12 -1.50 16.09
C ALA A 63 -18.72 -0.09 16.54
N ARG A 64 -19.55 0.60 17.33
CA ARG A 64 -19.20 1.91 17.89
C ARG A 64 -17.97 1.83 18.80
N LYS A 65 -17.94 0.87 19.73
CA LYS A 65 -16.76 0.66 20.60
C LYS A 65 -15.51 0.34 19.80
N ALA A 66 -15.60 -0.60 18.86
CA ALA A 66 -14.48 -0.98 18.00
C ALA A 66 -13.98 0.20 17.15
N LYS A 67 -14.88 1.05 16.66
CA LYS A 67 -14.52 2.27 15.94
C LYS A 67 -13.74 3.23 16.82
N THR A 68 -14.20 3.49 18.05
CA THR A 68 -13.49 4.37 19.00
C THR A 68 -12.10 3.83 19.35
N ASP A 69 -11.97 2.53 19.63
CA ASP A 69 -10.68 1.92 19.93
C ASP A 69 -9.74 1.94 18.72
N PHE A 70 -10.29 1.74 17.51
CA PHE A 70 -9.53 1.81 16.27
C PHE A 70 -9.05 3.24 15.98
N GLU A 71 -9.90 4.25 16.17
CA GLU A 71 -9.52 5.65 15.99
C GLU A 71 -8.38 6.04 16.92
N ALA A 72 -8.46 5.66 18.20
CA ALA A 72 -7.38 5.91 19.17
C ALA A 72 -6.04 5.26 18.75
N ARG A 73 -6.08 3.98 18.36
CA ARG A 73 -4.87 3.26 17.91
C ARG A 73 -4.32 3.77 16.58
N LEU A 74 -5.22 4.14 15.67
CA LEU A 74 -4.83 4.67 14.37
C LEU A 74 -4.19 6.03 14.52
N GLU A 75 -4.71 6.89 15.40
CA GLU A 75 -4.13 8.20 15.67
C GLU A 75 -2.74 8.09 16.30
N GLU A 76 -2.55 7.19 17.27
CA GLU A 76 -1.24 6.85 17.83
C GLU A 76 -0.25 6.33 16.76
N THR A 77 -0.73 5.42 15.90
CA THR A 77 0.08 4.85 14.80
C THR A 77 0.43 5.91 13.76
N LEU A 78 -0.52 6.76 13.36
CA LEU A 78 -0.32 7.83 12.39
C LEU A 78 0.60 8.90 12.94
N SER A 79 0.49 9.26 14.22
CA SER A 79 1.41 10.20 14.88
C SER A 79 2.85 9.66 14.87
N THR A 80 3.03 8.40 15.26
CA THR A 80 4.35 7.74 15.23
C THR A 80 4.89 7.62 13.81
N ALA A 81 4.04 7.24 12.85
CA ALA A 81 4.40 7.13 11.45
C ALA A 81 4.73 8.49 10.82
N SER A 82 4.03 9.56 11.20
CA SER A 82 4.30 10.93 10.74
C SER A 82 5.68 11.40 11.19
N HIS A 83 5.99 11.27 12.48
CA HIS A 83 7.33 11.61 12.99
C HIS A 83 8.42 10.81 12.28
N LYS A 84 8.19 9.51 12.07
CA LYS A 84 9.13 8.65 11.35
C LYS A 84 9.23 9.00 9.87
N ALA A 85 8.16 9.50 9.25
CA ALA A 85 8.17 9.98 7.88
C ALA A 85 8.96 11.28 7.74
N ASP A 86 8.86 12.20 8.70
CA ASP A 86 9.66 13.44 8.74
C ASP A 86 11.16 13.15 8.87
N ASP A 87 11.53 12.22 9.76
CA ASP A 87 12.92 11.76 9.90
C ASP A 87 13.44 11.12 8.60
N ILE A 88 12.60 10.33 7.94
CA ILE A 88 12.92 9.72 6.66
C ILE A 88 13.10 10.81 5.59
N LEU A 89 12.23 11.80 5.53
CA LEU A 89 12.31 12.89 4.56
C LEU A 89 13.62 13.68 4.73
N ALA A 90 14.00 14.03 5.95
CA ALA A 90 15.27 14.69 6.24
C ALA A 90 16.49 13.83 5.81
N SER A 91 16.43 12.51 6.06
CA SER A 91 17.47 11.59 5.60
C SER A 91 17.54 11.48 4.08
N MET A 92 16.39 11.56 3.40
CA MET A 92 16.31 11.54 1.94
C MET A 92 16.87 12.83 1.35
N GLU A 93 16.54 14.00 1.89
CA GLU A 93 17.08 15.29 1.45
C GLU A 93 18.60 15.32 1.54
N THR A 94 19.14 14.89 2.69
CA THR A 94 20.59 14.81 2.91
C THR A 94 21.25 13.92 1.86
N LYS A 95 20.70 12.72 1.62
CA LYS A 95 21.22 11.82 0.58
C LYS A 95 21.06 12.40 -0.83
N LEU A 96 19.99 13.13 -1.12
CA LEU A 96 19.74 13.72 -2.43
C LEU A 96 20.70 14.88 -2.72
N GLU A 97 21.01 15.68 -1.71
CA GLU A 97 22.07 16.69 -1.80
C GLU A 97 23.45 16.07 -2.00
N GLU A 98 23.75 14.99 -1.27
CA GLU A 98 25.02 14.29 -1.37
C GLU A 98 25.20 13.66 -2.77
N LEU A 99 24.14 13.03 -3.30
CA LEU A 99 24.09 12.53 -4.68
C LEU A 99 24.24 13.66 -5.72
N ARG A 100 23.64 14.83 -5.49
CA ARG A 100 23.83 16.00 -6.37
C ARG A 100 25.28 16.53 -6.32
N LYS A 101 25.88 16.62 -5.13
CA LYS A 101 27.28 17.04 -4.97
C LYS A 101 28.25 16.04 -5.58
N GLN A 102 28.03 14.73 -5.40
CA GLN A 102 28.80 13.69 -6.06
C GLN A 102 28.67 13.76 -7.58
N ASN A 103 27.46 13.89 -8.12
CA ASN A 103 27.25 14.06 -9.56
C ASN A 103 27.92 15.33 -10.11
N ALA A 104 27.87 16.46 -9.40
CA ALA A 104 28.53 17.70 -9.81
C ALA A 104 30.06 17.61 -9.75
N LYS A 105 30.62 16.90 -8.75
CA LYS A 105 32.06 16.59 -8.67
C LYS A 105 32.49 15.67 -9.80
N LEU A 106 31.73 14.62 -10.11
CA LEU A 106 32.00 13.73 -11.24
C LEU A 106 31.92 14.42 -12.61
N GLN A 107 31.14 15.51 -12.73
CA GLN A 107 31.13 16.35 -13.93
C GLN A 107 32.29 17.35 -13.99
N LYS A 108 32.83 17.80 -12.85
CA LYS A 108 34.03 18.65 -12.78
C LYS A 108 35.35 17.88 -12.89
N ASP A 109 35.40 16.65 -12.36
CA ASP A 109 36.53 15.71 -12.46
C ASP A 109 36.49 14.84 -13.73
N LYS A 110 35.69 15.21 -14.73
CA LYS A 110 36.01 14.92 -16.12
C LYS A 110 36.87 16.07 -16.66
N PRO A 111 38.20 16.11 -16.41
CA PRO A 111 39.06 16.90 -17.26
C PRO A 111 38.91 16.34 -18.67
N GLY A 112 38.62 17.22 -19.62
CA GLY A 112 38.73 16.88 -21.02
C GLY A 112 40.14 16.36 -21.28
N LYS A 113 40.25 15.06 -21.63
CA LYS A 113 41.06 14.50 -22.71
C LYS A 113 41.21 12.98 -22.52
N SER A 114 40.51 12.20 -23.34
CA SER A 114 41.15 11.26 -24.27
C SER A 114 40.09 10.67 -25.19
N GLY A 115 40.36 10.76 -26.49
CA GLY A 115 39.45 10.49 -27.60
C GLY A 115 40.02 11.17 -28.84
N SER A 116 41.28 10.85 -29.12
CA SER A 116 42.09 11.33 -30.22
C SER A 116 41.42 11.15 -31.58
N THR A 117 41.53 12.20 -32.38
CA THR A 117 41.53 12.26 -33.84
C THR A 117 41.98 10.94 -34.52
N PRO A 118 41.32 10.53 -35.62
CA PRO A 118 42.05 10.68 -36.86
C PRO A 118 41.18 11.38 -37.91
N ASP A 119 41.47 12.65 -38.11
CA ASP A 119 41.52 13.25 -39.42
C ASP A 119 42.74 12.62 -40.11
N LYS A 120 42.46 11.60 -40.93
CA LYS A 120 43.31 11.26 -42.05
C LYS A 120 42.40 11.19 -43.27
N ALA A 121 42.61 12.17 -44.14
CA ALA A 121 42.33 12.08 -45.57
C ALA A 121 42.77 10.72 -46.15
N VAL A 122 42.14 10.31 -47.26
CA VAL A 122 42.71 10.08 -48.59
C VAL A 122 41.73 9.19 -49.40
N VAL A 123 41.45 9.64 -50.63
CA VAL A 123 40.72 9.09 -51.80
C VAL A 123 39.20 8.89 -51.77
#